data_AF-A0A1W6LD41-F1
#
_entry.id   AF-A0A1W6LD41-F1
#
_cell.length_a   1.000
_cell.length_b   1.000
_cell.length_c   1.000
_cell.angle_alpha   90.00
_cell.angle_beta   90.00
_cell.angle_gamma   90.00
#
_symmetry.space_group_name_H-M   'P 1'
#
loop_
_entity.id
_entity.type
_entity.pdbx_description
1 polymer ?
#
loop_
_entity_poly.entity_id
_entity_poly.type
_entity_poly.pdbx_seq_one_letter_code
_entity_poly.pdbx_strand_id
1 'polypeptide(L)'
;MVEWAGVAALAGILGGCGPAVSNDGGKSSMIFGLFKSKYTTTVRPELGGALKRETAYPAVSTPPAPSYPTLRNVSADAPPPAGVLATERKPQPPAEAFIVDAGAGQPAVALVNTYGAKQSTGFWEIQPGTPARFGKARTGTIDPAQSKWIMWSSEGVLALPANRILFHLKYHDPRPVDALFVYDIAADRVRRFADVTPDWARGLPLQYLASLQVRPDTVLVRYGSDKERVGPQRYVNHFDHLVLFSPRHPDGLEIATVGLDDGNVRRWGVVGSRLWLETTDDRANPPRSNVWSLDLTSVL
;
A
#
# COMPACT_ATOMS: atom_id res chain seq x y z
N MET A 1 -18.61 -51.84 72.99
CA MET A 1 -19.40 -52.82 72.23
C MET A 1 -19.05 -52.56 70.76
N VAL A 2 -17.99 -53.12 70.16
CA VAL A 2 -17.77 -54.52 69.74
C VAL A 2 -19.08 -55.07 69.13
N GLU A 3 -19.22 -55.42 67.84
CA GLU A 3 -18.37 -56.23 66.96
C GLU A 3 -18.68 -56.02 65.45
N TRP A 4 -17.64 -56.18 64.58
CA TRP A 4 -17.55 -56.92 63.28
C TRP A 4 -18.66 -56.78 62.21
N ALA A 5 -18.51 -56.85 60.89
CA ALA A 5 -17.55 -57.31 59.86
C ALA A 5 -17.99 -56.60 58.54
N GLY A 6 -17.32 -56.55 57.39
CA GLY A 6 -16.17 -57.25 56.85
C GLY A 6 -15.95 -56.76 55.40
N VAL A 7 -14.74 -56.99 54.90
CA VAL A 7 -14.32 -56.77 53.51
C VAL A 7 -14.65 -58.02 52.69
N ALA A 8 -15.17 -57.88 51.47
CA ALA A 8 -14.84 -58.78 50.35
C ALA A 8 -15.35 -58.23 49.01
N ALA A 9 -14.41 -58.06 48.08
CA ALA A 9 -14.66 -58.00 46.65
C ALA A 9 -14.78 -59.42 46.08
N LEU A 10 -15.61 -59.64 45.06
CA LEU A 10 -15.30 -60.61 44.00
C LEU A 10 -16.20 -60.44 42.76
N ALA A 11 -15.56 -60.74 41.63
CA ALA A 11 -15.94 -60.48 40.26
C ALA A 11 -16.98 -61.46 39.68
N GLY A 12 -17.60 -61.04 38.57
CA GLY A 12 -18.36 -61.89 37.66
C GLY A 12 -18.28 -61.39 36.22
N ILE A 13 -17.32 -61.92 35.47
CA ILE A 13 -17.09 -61.76 34.02
C ILE A 13 -17.91 -62.82 33.27
N LEU A 14 -18.68 -62.42 32.25
CA LEU A 14 -18.98 -63.14 30.99
C LEU A 14 -19.41 -62.04 29.98
N GLY A 15 -18.79 -61.79 28.83
CA GLY A 15 -18.20 -62.70 27.85
C GLY A 15 -19.03 -62.61 26.56
N GLY A 16 -18.60 -61.83 25.57
CA GLY A 16 -19.28 -61.65 24.28
C GLY A 16 -18.38 -61.00 23.22
N CYS A 17 -17.78 -61.84 22.38
CA CYS A 17 -16.70 -61.60 21.41
C CYS A 17 -17.00 -60.69 20.20
N GLY A 18 -16.02 -59.90 19.78
CA GLY A 18 -15.89 -59.26 18.45
C GLY A 18 -14.74 -58.24 18.42
N PRO A 19 -13.84 -58.22 17.41
CA PRO A 19 -12.40 -58.11 17.67
C PRO A 19 -11.86 -56.67 17.78
N ALA A 20 -10.81 -56.52 18.58
CA ALA A 20 -9.81 -55.48 18.39
C ALA A 20 -8.76 -55.98 17.38
N VAL A 21 -8.53 -55.22 16.31
CA VAL A 21 -7.31 -55.31 15.50
C VAL A 21 -6.81 -53.88 15.24
N SER A 22 -5.61 -53.64 15.74
CA SER A 22 -4.71 -52.55 15.38
C SER A 22 -4.31 -52.68 13.91
N ASN A 23 -4.39 -51.59 13.14
CA ASN A 23 -3.36 -51.22 12.17
C ASN A 23 -3.56 -49.80 11.63
N ASP A 24 -2.42 -49.12 11.52
CA ASP A 24 -2.18 -47.90 10.77
C ASP A 24 -2.85 -47.89 9.38
N GLY A 25 -3.27 -46.71 8.95
CA GLY A 25 -3.50 -46.45 7.53
C GLY A 25 -4.70 -45.58 7.19
N GLY A 26 -4.44 -44.27 7.06
CA GLY A 26 -5.10 -43.48 6.02
C GLY A 26 -6.39 -42.74 6.39
N LYS A 27 -6.45 -41.52 5.86
CA LYS A 27 -7.62 -40.62 5.74
C LYS A 27 -7.98 -39.80 6.98
N SER A 28 -7.00 -39.08 7.50
CA SER A 28 -7.27 -37.79 8.15
C SER A 28 -7.11 -36.68 7.11
N SER A 29 -8.14 -36.48 6.27
CA SER A 29 -8.14 -35.42 5.24
C SER A 29 -9.53 -34.79 5.08
N MET A 30 -10.20 -34.36 6.15
CA MET A 30 -11.48 -33.63 6.02
C MET A 30 -11.71 -32.50 7.03
N ILE A 31 -10.67 -31.81 7.52
CA ILE A 31 -10.86 -30.61 8.39
C ILE A 31 -10.13 -29.34 7.90
N PHE A 32 -9.25 -29.40 6.89
CA PHE A 32 -8.51 -28.22 6.38
C PHE A 32 -9.21 -27.41 5.27
N GLY A 33 -10.54 -27.53 5.12
CA GLY A 33 -11.26 -26.97 3.97
C GLY A 33 -12.16 -25.76 4.23
N LEU A 34 -12.36 -25.33 5.48
CA LEU A 34 -13.58 -24.57 5.82
C LEU A 34 -13.50 -23.03 5.79
N PHE A 35 -12.36 -22.40 5.54
CA PHE A 35 -12.30 -20.95 5.33
C PHE A 35 -11.19 -20.58 4.34
N LYS A 36 -11.44 -20.71 3.03
CA LYS A 36 -10.66 -19.91 2.07
C LYS A 36 -11.06 -18.46 2.30
N SER A 37 -10.16 -17.64 2.81
CA SER A 37 -10.36 -16.20 2.92
C SER A 37 -10.82 -15.66 1.57
N LYS A 38 -12.02 -15.09 1.51
CA LYS A 38 -12.52 -14.41 0.31
C LYS A 38 -11.98 -12.99 0.31
N TYR A 39 -11.36 -12.60 -0.80
CA TYR A 39 -10.86 -11.25 -1.02
C TYR A 39 -11.75 -10.62 -2.08
N THR A 40 -12.92 -10.15 -1.62
CA THR A 40 -13.98 -9.66 -2.49
C THR A 40 -13.75 -8.20 -2.86
N THR A 41 -13.95 -7.87 -4.14
CA THR A 41 -13.94 -6.48 -4.59
C THR A 41 -15.13 -5.71 -4.03
N THR A 42 -14.88 -4.51 -3.53
CA THR A 42 -15.90 -3.55 -3.16
C THR A 42 -15.77 -2.30 -4.00
N VAL A 43 -16.90 -1.71 -4.37
CA VAL A 43 -16.98 -0.46 -5.12
C VAL A 43 -17.91 0.49 -4.37
N ARG A 44 -17.57 1.77 -4.38
CA ARG A 44 -18.36 2.78 -3.70
C ARG A 44 -19.80 2.81 -4.24
N PRO A 45 -20.83 2.88 -3.38
CA PRO A 45 -22.23 2.84 -3.84
C PRO A 45 -22.59 3.92 -4.84
N GLU A 46 -22.02 5.14 -4.71
CA GLU A 46 -22.30 6.25 -5.64
C GLU A 46 -21.79 6.00 -7.07
N LEU A 47 -21.00 4.95 -7.27
CA LEU A 47 -20.45 4.52 -8.57
C LEU A 47 -21.18 3.28 -9.11
N GLY A 48 -22.34 2.92 -8.55
CA GLY A 48 -23.12 1.76 -8.95
C GLY A 48 -22.80 0.48 -8.17
N GLY A 49 -21.87 0.52 -7.21
CA GLY A 49 -21.63 -0.56 -6.24
C GLY A 49 -20.95 -1.82 -6.77
N ALA A 50 -20.56 -1.88 -8.06
CA ALA A 50 -19.82 -3.00 -8.63
C ALA A 50 -18.94 -2.58 -9.82
N LEU A 51 -17.89 -3.35 -10.08
CA LEU A 51 -17.15 -3.26 -11.34
C LEU A 51 -17.96 -3.91 -12.46
N LYS A 52 -17.96 -3.29 -13.64
CA LYS A 52 -18.59 -3.87 -14.83
C LYS A 52 -17.58 -4.72 -15.59
N ARG A 53 -17.93 -5.97 -15.89
CA ARG A 53 -17.10 -6.85 -16.72
C ARG A 53 -17.11 -6.39 -18.18
N GLU A 54 -15.94 -6.33 -18.80
CA GLU A 54 -15.77 -5.99 -20.21
C GLU A 54 -15.00 -7.10 -20.95
N THR A 55 -15.11 -7.12 -22.27
CA THR A 55 -14.49 -8.15 -23.12
C THR A 55 -13.08 -7.78 -23.59
N ALA A 56 -12.77 -6.49 -23.67
CA ALA A 56 -11.48 -6.00 -24.16
C ALA A 56 -11.09 -4.68 -23.48
N TYR A 57 -9.79 -4.50 -23.29
CA TYR A 57 -9.22 -3.27 -22.78
C TYR A 57 -9.08 -2.24 -23.92
N PRO A 58 -9.55 -1.00 -23.76
CA PRO A 58 -9.58 -0.04 -24.86
C PRO A 58 -8.20 0.52 -25.16
N ALA A 59 -8.08 1.16 -26.32
CA ALA A 59 -7.02 2.13 -26.54
C ALA A 59 -7.24 3.33 -25.59
N VAL A 60 -6.30 3.56 -24.68
CA VAL A 60 -6.38 4.64 -23.68
C VAL A 60 -5.76 5.91 -24.27
N SER A 61 -6.41 7.04 -24.08
CA SER A 61 -5.87 8.35 -24.45
C SER A 61 -4.71 8.76 -23.53
N THR A 62 -3.81 9.60 -24.03
CA THR A 62 -2.78 10.24 -23.19
C THR A 62 -3.44 10.94 -22.00
N PRO A 63 -2.99 10.69 -20.75
CA PRO A 63 -3.52 11.39 -19.59
C PRO A 63 -3.36 12.91 -19.72
N PRO A 64 -4.30 13.73 -19.21
CA PRO A 64 -4.15 15.18 -19.24
C PRO A 64 -2.93 15.62 -18.42
N ALA A 65 -2.39 16.81 -18.69
CA ALA A 65 -1.34 17.38 -17.87
C ALA A 65 -1.90 17.82 -16.50
N PRO A 66 -1.18 17.58 -15.38
CA PRO A 66 -1.59 18.04 -14.07
C PRO A 66 -1.60 19.58 -14.00
N SER A 67 -2.58 20.15 -13.29
CA SER A 67 -2.66 21.57 -12.94
C SER A 67 -2.07 21.88 -11.57
N TYR A 68 -1.42 20.91 -10.95
CA TYR A 68 -0.71 21.04 -9.67
C TYR A 68 0.79 20.78 -9.87
N PRO A 69 1.66 21.24 -8.96
CA PRO A 69 3.10 21.12 -9.14
C PRO A 69 3.55 19.67 -9.31
N THR A 70 4.47 19.45 -10.24
CA THR A 70 5.06 18.14 -10.49
C THR A 70 6.08 17.77 -9.43
N LEU A 71 6.24 16.47 -9.20
CA LEU A 71 7.28 15.94 -8.33
C LEU A 71 8.56 15.67 -9.13
N ARG A 72 9.71 16.09 -8.61
CA ARG A 72 11.03 15.73 -9.12
C ARG A 72 11.80 14.96 -8.06
N ASN A 73 12.47 13.88 -8.46
CA ASN A 73 13.38 13.14 -7.58
C ASN A 73 14.83 13.45 -7.98
N VAL A 74 15.59 14.05 -7.07
CA VAL A 74 16.99 14.44 -7.28
C VAL A 74 17.87 13.99 -6.13
N SER A 75 19.18 13.94 -6.36
CA SER A 75 20.16 13.69 -5.31
C SER A 75 20.65 14.97 -4.65
N ALA A 76 21.11 14.86 -3.40
CA ALA A 76 21.93 15.86 -2.75
C ALA A 76 23.31 15.29 -2.42
N ASP A 77 24.34 16.13 -2.50
CA ASP A 77 25.74 15.76 -2.24
C ASP A 77 26.09 15.66 -0.74
N ALA A 78 25.24 16.18 0.13
CA ALA A 78 25.27 15.99 1.57
C ALA A 78 23.82 16.04 2.12
N PRO A 79 23.59 15.51 3.34
CA PRO A 79 22.30 15.69 4.02
C PRO A 79 21.98 17.18 4.28
N PRO A 80 20.69 17.54 4.38
CA PRO A 80 20.29 18.85 4.88
C PRO A 80 20.88 19.16 6.28
N PRO A 81 21.14 20.44 6.60
CA PRO A 81 20.90 21.63 5.77
C PRO A 81 22.05 21.94 4.80
N ALA A 82 23.20 21.26 4.90
CA ALA A 82 24.40 21.64 4.17
C ALA A 82 24.42 21.22 2.69
N GLY A 83 23.58 20.26 2.32
CA GLY A 83 23.54 19.70 0.97
C GLY A 83 23.11 20.67 -0.13
N VAL A 84 23.68 20.43 -1.31
CA VAL A 84 23.34 21.07 -2.57
C VAL A 84 22.58 20.09 -3.44
N LEU A 85 21.47 20.54 -4.03
CA LEU A 85 20.63 19.72 -4.89
C LEU A 85 21.26 19.59 -6.29
N ALA A 86 21.36 18.35 -6.77
CA ALA A 86 21.68 18.05 -8.16
C ALA A 86 20.48 18.31 -9.08
N THR A 87 20.74 18.35 -10.38
CA THR A 87 19.69 18.41 -11.41
C THR A 87 18.98 17.08 -11.62
N GLU A 88 19.66 15.98 -11.32
CA GLU A 88 19.20 14.62 -11.55
C GLU A 88 19.55 13.71 -10.37
N ARG A 89 18.90 12.54 -10.33
CA ARG A 89 19.18 11.48 -9.36
C ARG A 89 20.47 10.74 -9.73
N LYS A 90 21.44 10.75 -8.83
CA LYS A 90 22.67 9.95 -8.88
C LYS A 90 22.46 8.58 -8.23
N PRO A 91 23.21 7.55 -8.62
CA PRO A 91 23.27 6.29 -7.88
C PRO A 91 23.81 6.51 -6.46
N GLN A 92 23.17 5.91 -5.46
CA GLN A 92 23.63 5.88 -4.06
C GLN A 92 24.03 7.26 -3.50
N PRO A 93 23.14 8.26 -3.53
CA PRO A 93 23.48 9.59 -3.04
C PRO A 93 23.50 9.63 -1.50
N PRO A 94 24.26 10.54 -0.88
CA PRO A 94 24.18 10.79 0.56
C PRO A 94 22.76 11.12 1.05
N ALA A 95 21.98 11.81 0.22
CA ALA A 95 20.55 12.06 0.43
C ALA A 95 19.77 12.10 -0.90
N GLU A 96 18.49 11.75 -0.82
CA GLU A 96 17.54 11.78 -1.94
C GLU A 96 16.41 12.75 -1.60
N ALA A 97 16.07 13.65 -2.51
CA ALA A 97 15.07 14.69 -2.31
C ALA A 97 13.94 14.57 -3.34
N PHE A 98 12.71 14.36 -2.85
CA PHE A 98 11.49 14.40 -3.63
C PHE A 98 10.89 15.81 -3.53
N ILE A 99 11.14 16.64 -4.54
CA ILE A 99 10.81 18.06 -4.57
C ILE A 99 9.45 18.26 -5.24
N VAL A 100 8.54 18.93 -4.56
CA VAL A 100 7.36 19.55 -5.15
C VAL A 100 7.70 20.99 -5.44
N ASP A 101 7.62 21.38 -6.71
CA ASP A 101 7.96 22.72 -7.14
C ASP A 101 7.05 23.79 -6.52
N ALA A 102 7.55 25.02 -6.47
CA ALA A 102 6.84 26.14 -5.86
C ALA A 102 5.49 26.38 -6.56
N GLY A 103 4.44 26.52 -5.77
CA GLY A 103 3.13 26.99 -6.23
C GLY A 103 2.98 28.51 -6.06
N ALA A 104 1.88 29.09 -6.55
CA ALA A 104 1.59 30.50 -6.34
C ALA A 104 1.58 30.85 -4.84
N GLY A 105 2.56 31.65 -4.41
CA GLY A 105 2.69 32.10 -3.01
C GLY A 105 3.23 31.07 -2.01
N GLN A 106 3.73 29.91 -2.45
CA GLN A 106 4.31 28.89 -1.56
C GLN A 106 5.73 28.49 -2.01
N PRO A 107 6.68 28.29 -1.07
CA PRO A 107 8.01 27.82 -1.42
C PRO A 107 7.93 26.38 -1.94
N ALA A 108 8.91 25.98 -2.75
CA ALA A 108 9.12 24.58 -3.08
C ALA A 108 9.46 23.81 -1.79
N VAL A 109 8.91 22.61 -1.64
CA VAL A 109 9.14 21.75 -0.47
C VAL A 109 9.63 20.38 -0.93
N ALA A 110 10.58 19.84 -0.20
CA ALA A 110 11.13 18.52 -0.42
C ALA A 110 10.85 17.58 0.76
N LEU A 111 10.50 16.34 0.45
CA LEU A 111 10.65 15.21 1.35
C LEU A 111 12.04 14.61 1.11
N VAL A 112 12.89 14.60 2.14
CA VAL A 112 14.32 14.25 1.99
C VAL A 112 14.65 13.02 2.79
N ASN A 113 15.08 11.96 2.11
CA ASN A 113 15.69 10.79 2.71
C ASN A 113 17.18 11.05 2.95
N THR A 114 17.67 10.65 4.12
CA THR A 114 19.09 10.68 4.49
C THR A 114 19.56 9.27 4.81
N TYR A 115 20.71 8.85 4.27
CA TYR A 115 21.18 7.46 4.31
C TYR A 115 22.38 7.24 5.24
N GLY A 116 22.48 8.02 6.32
CA GLY A 116 23.56 7.91 7.30
C GLY A 116 23.36 6.77 8.32
N ALA A 117 24.06 6.86 9.46
CA ALA A 117 23.98 5.88 10.54
C ALA A 117 22.55 5.65 11.08
N LYS A 118 21.68 6.66 10.94
CA LYS A 118 20.24 6.55 11.17
C LYS A 118 19.53 7.04 9.91
N GLN A 119 18.97 6.10 9.15
CA GLN A 119 18.15 6.44 8.00
C GLN A 119 16.91 7.19 8.47
N SER A 120 16.70 8.38 7.93
CA SER A 120 15.57 9.24 8.32
C SER A 120 15.04 10.03 7.14
N THR A 121 13.75 10.34 7.19
CA THR A 121 13.07 11.25 6.27
C THR A 121 12.61 12.51 7.00
N GLY A 122 12.79 13.68 6.39
CA GLY A 122 12.29 14.95 6.90
C GLY A 122 11.85 15.91 5.78
N PHE A 123 11.08 16.93 6.15
CA PHE A 123 10.55 17.93 5.24
C PHE A 123 11.40 19.20 5.28
N TRP A 124 11.73 19.74 4.10
CA TRP A 124 12.60 20.90 3.96
C TRP A 124 12.06 21.87 2.90
N GLU A 125 12.08 23.16 3.18
CA GLU A 125 11.91 24.18 2.15
C GLU A 125 13.14 24.17 1.23
N ILE A 126 12.93 24.47 -0.05
CA ILE A 126 14.01 24.62 -1.01
C ILE A 126 14.25 26.10 -1.26
N GLN A 127 15.48 26.54 -1.01
CA GLN A 127 15.92 27.88 -1.36
C GLN A 127 16.16 27.97 -2.87
N PRO A 128 15.55 28.95 -3.55
CA PRO A 128 15.80 29.16 -4.97
C PRO A 128 17.26 29.59 -5.19
N GLY A 129 17.88 29.08 -6.25
CA GLY A 129 19.28 29.37 -6.58
C GLY A 129 19.82 28.39 -7.61
N THR A 130 21.02 28.67 -8.13
CA THR A 130 21.76 27.74 -9.00
C THR A 130 23.19 27.57 -8.43
N PRO A 131 23.47 26.47 -7.73
CA PRO A 131 22.58 25.33 -7.47
C PRO A 131 21.57 25.61 -6.34
N ALA A 132 20.41 24.94 -6.39
CA ALA A 132 19.39 25.01 -5.35
C ALA A 132 19.87 24.32 -4.06
N ARG A 133 19.37 24.77 -2.90
CA ARG A 133 19.84 24.31 -1.58
C ARG A 133 18.68 24.07 -0.62
N PHE A 134 18.96 23.34 0.46
CA PHE A 134 18.01 23.19 1.56
C PHE A 134 17.91 24.50 2.35
N GLY A 135 16.68 24.94 2.57
CA GLY A 135 16.34 26.07 3.41
C GLY A 135 15.96 25.63 4.81
N LYS A 136 14.81 26.13 5.28
CA LYS A 136 14.29 25.84 6.61
C LYS A 136 13.72 24.42 6.68
N ALA A 137 14.04 23.69 7.76
CA ALA A 137 13.35 22.45 8.10
C ALA A 137 11.89 22.75 8.47
N ARG A 138 10.96 21.97 7.94
CA ARG A 138 9.54 22.06 8.30
C ARG A 138 9.28 21.35 9.62
N THR A 139 8.23 21.74 10.32
CA THR A 139 7.94 21.30 11.69
C THR A 139 6.94 20.16 11.76
N GLY A 140 6.29 19.82 10.64
CA GLY A 140 5.36 18.71 10.54
C GLY A 140 5.96 17.41 11.08
N THR A 141 5.45 16.94 12.21
CA THR A 141 5.78 15.62 12.76
C THR A 141 5.05 14.55 11.94
N ILE A 142 5.74 13.50 11.52
CA ILE A 142 5.16 12.47 10.64
C ILE A 142 4.07 11.67 11.36
N ASP A 143 4.38 11.24 12.59
CA ASP A 143 3.49 10.48 13.45
C ASP A 143 3.87 10.77 14.92
N PRO A 144 2.91 10.88 15.85
CA PRO A 144 3.22 11.05 17.27
C PRO A 144 4.17 9.99 17.84
N ALA A 145 4.21 8.79 17.26
CA ALA A 145 5.13 7.71 17.65
C ALA A 145 6.54 7.84 17.05
N GLN A 146 6.81 8.83 16.18
CA GLN A 146 8.07 8.96 15.43
C GLN A 146 9.33 8.91 16.32
N SER A 147 9.26 9.44 17.53
CA SER A 147 10.39 9.43 18.49
C SER A 147 10.81 8.03 18.94
N LYS A 148 9.96 7.01 18.75
CA LYS A 148 10.23 5.61 19.09
C LYS A 148 10.85 4.84 17.92
N TRP A 149 10.84 5.42 16.72
CA TRP A 149 11.30 4.73 15.52
C TRP A 149 12.83 4.71 15.44
N ILE A 150 13.38 3.56 15.05
CA ILE A 150 14.85 3.39 14.94
C ILE A 150 15.37 3.97 13.62
N MET A 151 14.61 3.80 12.55
CA MET A 151 14.91 4.28 11.20
C MET A 151 13.61 4.42 10.41
N TRP A 152 13.59 5.36 9.46
CA TRP A 152 12.47 5.55 8.55
C TRP A 152 12.92 6.14 7.21
N SER A 153 12.27 5.74 6.13
CA SER A 153 12.58 6.22 4.78
C SER A 153 11.35 6.22 3.90
N SER A 154 11.25 7.20 3.02
CA SER A 154 10.24 7.22 1.97
C SER A 154 10.70 6.39 0.78
N GLU A 155 9.82 5.60 0.17
CA GLU A 155 10.14 4.76 -1.00
C GLU A 155 9.32 5.13 -2.23
N GLY A 156 8.15 5.72 -2.03
CA GLY A 156 7.28 6.20 -3.11
C GLY A 156 6.67 7.54 -2.70
N VAL A 157 6.68 8.52 -3.60
CA VAL A 157 6.16 9.85 -3.35
C VAL A 157 5.36 10.30 -4.57
N LEU A 158 4.22 10.92 -4.33
CA LEU A 158 3.33 11.48 -5.35
C LEU A 158 2.96 12.91 -4.95
N ALA A 159 2.97 13.82 -5.92
CA ALA A 159 2.29 15.10 -5.79
C ALA A 159 0.78 14.90 -5.99
N LEU A 160 -0.01 15.54 -5.15
CA LEU A 160 -1.46 15.53 -5.19
C LEU A 160 -2.01 16.94 -5.45
N PRO A 161 -3.27 17.06 -5.91
CA PRO A 161 -4.01 18.30 -5.92
C PRO A 161 -4.02 19.01 -4.54
N ALA A 162 -4.30 20.30 -4.56
CA ALA A 162 -4.34 21.15 -3.35
C ALA A 162 -3.00 21.22 -2.58
N ASN A 163 -1.86 21.14 -3.29
CA ASN A 163 -0.50 21.20 -2.72
C ASN A 163 -0.28 20.19 -1.61
N ARG A 164 -0.63 18.93 -1.88
CA ARG A 164 -0.43 17.82 -0.95
C ARG A 164 0.57 16.82 -1.51
N ILE A 165 1.18 16.05 -0.62
CA ILE A 165 2.10 14.97 -0.97
C ILE A 165 1.57 13.68 -0.35
N LEU A 166 1.43 12.64 -1.16
CA LEU A 166 1.22 11.28 -0.66
C LEU A 166 2.57 10.56 -0.71
N PHE A 167 2.97 9.95 0.40
CA PHE A 167 4.22 9.22 0.47
C PHE A 167 4.08 7.91 1.23
N HIS A 168 4.80 6.92 0.75
CA HIS A 168 4.97 5.61 1.37
C HIS A 168 6.21 5.64 2.23
N LEU A 169 6.02 5.46 3.54
CA LEU A 169 7.08 5.43 4.52
C LEU A 169 7.27 4.00 5.04
N LYS A 170 8.52 3.54 5.00
CA LYS A 170 8.97 2.35 5.72
C LYS A 170 9.64 2.80 7.01
N TYR A 171 9.27 2.21 8.15
CA TYR A 171 9.86 2.55 9.44
C TYR A 171 9.92 1.33 10.36
N HIS A 172 10.61 1.46 11.50
CA HIS A 172 10.83 0.34 12.42
C HIS A 172 10.44 0.69 13.87
N ASP A 173 9.41 0.01 14.40
CA ASP A 173 8.86 0.24 15.75
C ASP A 173 8.11 -0.98 16.33
N PRO A 174 8.70 -1.78 17.24
CA PRO A 174 10.05 -2.34 17.19
C PRO A 174 10.19 -3.42 16.09
N ARG A 175 9.25 -3.48 15.14
CA ARG A 175 9.30 -4.35 13.95
C ARG A 175 9.17 -3.47 12.71
N PRO A 176 9.56 -3.95 11.52
CA PRO A 176 9.31 -3.24 10.27
C PRO A 176 7.82 -2.97 10.09
N VAL A 177 7.48 -1.74 9.72
CA VAL A 177 6.13 -1.26 9.41
C VAL A 177 6.19 -0.42 8.14
N ASP A 178 5.17 -0.55 7.30
CA ASP A 178 4.96 0.29 6.13
C ASP A 178 3.62 1.02 6.29
N ALA A 179 3.56 2.30 5.92
CA ALA A 179 2.32 3.04 5.89
C ALA A 179 2.37 4.16 4.84
N LEU A 180 1.19 4.57 4.39
CA LEU A 180 1.00 5.74 3.57
C LEU A 180 0.64 6.94 4.44
N PHE A 181 1.18 8.10 4.09
CA PHE A 181 0.93 9.36 4.78
C PHE A 181 0.63 10.46 3.76
N VAL A 182 -0.24 11.39 4.14
CA VAL A 182 -0.49 12.62 3.37
C VAL A 182 0.08 13.80 4.14
N TYR A 183 0.93 14.58 3.48
CA TYR A 183 1.44 15.85 3.97
C TYR A 183 0.71 16.99 3.27
N ASP A 184 0.07 17.85 4.05
CA ASP A 184 -0.49 19.13 3.62
C ASP A 184 0.59 20.21 3.74
N ILE A 185 1.09 20.68 2.59
CA ILE A 185 2.19 21.64 2.55
C ILE A 185 1.76 22.97 3.17
N ALA A 186 0.53 23.42 2.93
CA ALA A 186 0.04 24.70 3.41
C ALA A 186 -0.12 24.70 4.94
N ALA A 187 -0.67 23.62 5.50
CA ALA A 187 -0.90 23.48 6.93
C ALA A 187 0.32 22.98 7.72
N ASP A 188 1.40 22.60 7.04
CA ASP A 188 2.56 21.90 7.61
C ASP A 188 2.17 20.70 8.49
N ARG A 189 1.20 19.91 8.01
CA ARG A 189 0.59 18.81 8.77
C ARG A 189 0.66 17.50 8.02
N VAL A 190 1.11 16.46 8.71
CA VAL A 190 1.06 15.08 8.23
C VAL A 190 -0.14 14.37 8.85
N ARG A 191 -0.81 13.52 8.06
CA ARG A 191 -1.73 12.52 8.56
C ARG A 191 -1.35 11.14 8.04
N ARG A 192 -1.53 10.13 8.88
CA ARG A 192 -1.55 8.73 8.45
C ARG A 192 -2.74 8.53 7.52
N PHE A 193 -2.50 7.93 6.36
CA PHE A 193 -3.50 7.71 5.33
C PHE A 193 -3.99 6.27 5.33
N ALA A 194 -3.07 5.31 5.28
CA ALA A 194 -3.39 3.89 5.27
C ALA A 194 -2.23 3.06 5.85
N ASP A 195 -2.56 1.91 6.44
CA ASP A 195 -1.59 0.90 6.83
C ASP A 195 -1.30 -0.03 5.65
N VAL A 196 -0.04 -0.44 5.53
CA VAL A 196 0.40 -1.32 4.45
C VAL A 196 1.23 -2.45 5.04
N THR A 197 1.03 -3.68 4.55
CA THR A 197 1.86 -4.80 5.01
C THR A 197 3.30 -4.59 4.54
N PRO A 198 4.30 -4.67 5.45
CA PRO A 198 5.70 -4.43 5.12
C PRO A 198 6.20 -5.28 3.95
N ASP A 199 6.91 -4.64 3.01
CA ASP A 199 7.61 -5.40 1.98
C ASP A 199 9.08 -5.64 2.33
N TRP A 200 9.41 -6.92 2.52
CA TRP A 200 10.79 -7.37 2.72
C TRP A 200 11.50 -7.73 1.41
N ALA A 201 10.81 -7.72 0.26
CA ALA A 201 11.43 -7.94 -1.03
C ALA A 201 12.23 -6.70 -1.47
N ARG A 202 13.41 -6.50 -0.86
CA ARG A 202 14.38 -5.53 -1.35
C ARG A 202 14.69 -5.83 -2.82
N GLY A 203 14.44 -4.87 -3.71
CA GLY A 203 14.87 -4.94 -5.11
C GLY A 203 13.89 -5.59 -6.09
N LEU A 204 12.69 -6.00 -5.68
CA LEU A 204 11.63 -6.31 -6.64
C LEU A 204 10.89 -5.02 -7.05
N PRO A 205 10.63 -4.79 -8.34
CA PRO A 205 9.94 -3.60 -8.84
C PRO A 205 8.42 -3.69 -8.59
N LEU A 206 8.01 -3.91 -7.34
CA LEU A 206 6.62 -3.76 -6.95
C LEU A 206 6.37 -2.26 -6.76
N GLN A 207 5.76 -1.63 -7.78
CA GLN A 207 5.21 -0.28 -7.66
C GLN A 207 4.04 -0.31 -6.68
N TYR A 208 4.37 -0.20 -5.39
CA TYR A 208 3.41 -0.14 -4.29
C TYR A 208 2.44 1.02 -4.39
N LEU A 209 2.92 2.10 -4.99
CA LEU A 209 2.19 3.35 -5.15
C LEU A 209 2.30 3.75 -6.62
N ALA A 210 1.17 3.90 -7.27
CA ALA A 210 1.07 4.37 -8.64
C ALA A 210 -0.01 5.44 -8.74
N SER A 211 0.08 6.31 -9.74
CA SER A 211 -0.93 7.32 -10.01
C SER A 211 -1.31 7.38 -11.48
N LEU A 212 -2.51 7.89 -11.74
CA LEU A 212 -3.06 8.11 -13.06
C LEU A 212 -3.81 9.45 -13.06
N GLN A 213 -3.40 10.38 -13.92
CA GLN A 213 -4.12 11.64 -14.08
C GLN A 213 -5.48 11.39 -14.76
N VAL A 214 -6.56 11.89 -14.15
CA VAL A 214 -7.94 11.72 -14.65
C VAL A 214 -8.46 13.01 -15.27
N ARG A 215 -8.26 14.14 -14.58
CA ARG A 215 -8.48 15.52 -15.04
C ARG A 215 -7.28 16.37 -14.60
N PRO A 216 -7.05 17.59 -15.10
CA PRO A 216 -5.89 18.39 -14.68
C PRO A 216 -5.75 18.53 -13.14
N ASP A 217 -6.86 18.66 -12.43
CA ASP A 217 -6.90 18.81 -10.97
C ASP A 217 -7.24 17.52 -10.21
N THR A 218 -7.35 16.39 -10.90
CA THR A 218 -7.85 15.14 -10.32
C THR A 218 -6.98 13.96 -10.68
N VAL A 219 -6.47 13.28 -9.65
CA VAL A 219 -5.58 12.12 -9.79
C VAL A 219 -6.16 10.91 -9.10
N LEU A 220 -6.05 9.75 -9.75
CA LEU A 220 -6.34 8.47 -9.14
C LEU A 220 -5.04 7.85 -8.66
N VAL A 221 -5.02 7.39 -7.41
CA VAL A 221 -3.90 6.69 -6.79
C VAL A 221 -4.27 5.24 -6.63
N ARG A 222 -3.32 4.35 -6.93
CA ARG A 222 -3.40 2.93 -6.63
C ARG A 222 -2.35 2.58 -5.59
N TYR A 223 -2.75 1.83 -4.56
CA TYR A 223 -1.79 1.14 -3.70
C TYR A 223 -2.25 -0.26 -3.32
N GLY A 224 -1.30 -1.15 -3.09
CA GLY A 224 -1.57 -2.51 -2.63
C GLY A 224 -1.57 -2.60 -1.10
N SER A 225 -2.44 -3.43 -0.54
CA SER A 225 -2.43 -3.79 0.88
C SER A 225 -2.60 -5.31 1.05
N ASP A 226 -2.06 -5.79 2.17
CA ASP A 226 -1.93 -7.19 2.55
C ASP A 226 -1.23 -8.07 1.50
N LYS A 227 -0.41 -9.02 1.94
CA LYS A 227 0.39 -9.81 0.99
C LYS A 227 0.28 -11.30 1.25
N GLU A 228 0.12 -12.03 0.15
CA GLU A 228 0.22 -13.48 0.12
C GLU A 228 1.46 -13.90 -0.66
N ARG A 229 2.27 -14.79 -0.08
CA ARG A 229 3.35 -15.44 -0.81
C ARG A 229 2.79 -16.61 -1.61
N VAL A 230 2.80 -16.49 -2.94
CA VAL A 230 2.31 -17.54 -3.85
C VAL A 230 3.43 -18.40 -4.44
N GLY A 231 4.70 -18.08 -4.15
CA GLY A 231 5.85 -18.88 -4.56
C GLY A 231 7.19 -18.36 -4.03
N PRO A 232 8.32 -18.96 -4.46
CA PRO A 232 9.65 -18.41 -4.19
C PRO A 232 9.76 -17.00 -4.80
N GLN A 233 9.97 -16.00 -3.94
CA GLN A 233 10.08 -14.57 -4.32
C GLN A 233 8.87 -14.02 -5.12
N ARG A 234 7.72 -14.71 -5.08
CA ARG A 234 6.48 -14.27 -5.74
C ARG A 234 5.44 -13.93 -4.68
N TYR A 235 4.94 -12.70 -4.76
CA TYR A 235 3.95 -12.15 -3.85
C TYR A 235 2.82 -11.51 -4.64
N VAL A 236 1.61 -11.61 -4.11
CA VAL A 236 0.39 -10.95 -4.61
C VAL A 236 -0.20 -10.10 -3.49
N ASN A 237 -0.87 -9.00 -3.84
CA ASN A 237 -1.59 -8.21 -2.84
C ASN A 237 -2.96 -8.84 -2.63
N HIS A 238 -3.48 -8.89 -1.40
CA HIS A 238 -4.89 -9.28 -1.22
C HIS A 238 -5.83 -8.22 -1.79
N PHE A 239 -5.41 -6.95 -1.71
CA PHE A 239 -6.21 -5.82 -2.17
C PHE A 239 -5.37 -4.82 -2.94
N ASP A 240 -5.92 -4.30 -4.03
CA ASP A 240 -5.47 -3.06 -4.65
C ASP A 240 -6.54 -1.97 -4.44
N HIS A 241 -6.17 -0.93 -3.70
CA HIS A 241 -7.02 0.21 -3.40
C HIS A 241 -6.91 1.26 -4.50
N LEU A 242 -8.04 1.81 -4.91
CA LEU A 242 -8.13 2.90 -5.88
C LEU A 242 -8.75 4.12 -5.19
N VAL A 243 -7.97 5.18 -5.07
CA VAL A 243 -8.36 6.40 -4.32
C VAL A 243 -8.25 7.63 -5.21
N LEU A 244 -9.35 8.35 -5.35
CA LEU A 244 -9.44 9.58 -6.11
C LEU A 244 -9.13 10.79 -5.23
N PHE A 245 -8.15 11.60 -5.63
CA PHE A 245 -7.86 12.90 -5.02
C PHE A 245 -8.24 14.02 -5.99
N SER A 246 -9.03 14.97 -5.50
CA SER A 246 -9.49 16.15 -6.25
C SER A 246 -9.80 17.30 -5.29
N PRO A 247 -10.08 18.53 -5.77
CA PRO A 247 -10.55 19.61 -4.90
C PRO A 247 -11.83 19.26 -4.12
N ARG A 248 -12.71 18.43 -4.68
CA ARG A 248 -13.92 17.92 -4.00
C ARG A 248 -13.61 16.85 -2.96
N HIS A 249 -12.52 16.11 -3.15
CA HIS A 249 -12.09 15.00 -2.30
C HIS A 249 -10.61 15.17 -1.90
N PRO A 250 -10.26 16.23 -1.14
CA PRO A 250 -8.87 16.53 -0.83
C PRO A 250 -8.23 15.49 0.09
N ASP A 251 -9.04 14.78 0.87
CA ASP A 251 -8.60 13.71 1.76
C ASP A 251 -8.61 12.32 1.10
N GLY A 252 -8.92 12.26 -0.19
CA GLY A 252 -9.01 11.01 -0.93
C GLY A 252 -10.38 10.35 -0.78
N LEU A 253 -10.90 9.88 -1.91
CA LEU A 253 -12.14 9.12 -2.01
C LEU A 253 -11.78 7.71 -2.47
N GLU A 254 -11.84 6.71 -1.59
CA GLU A 254 -11.70 5.32 -2.04
C GLU A 254 -12.90 4.95 -2.91
N ILE A 255 -12.64 4.75 -4.20
CA ILE A 255 -13.67 4.45 -5.21
C ILE A 255 -13.87 2.94 -5.38
N ALA A 256 -12.81 2.16 -5.16
CA ALA A 256 -12.86 0.71 -5.17
C ALA A 256 -11.70 0.11 -4.37
N THR A 257 -11.97 -1.01 -3.73
CA THR A 257 -10.96 -1.93 -3.21
C THR A 257 -11.08 -3.21 -4.02
N VAL A 258 -10.13 -3.44 -4.92
CA VAL A 258 -10.11 -4.60 -5.82
C VAL A 258 -9.52 -5.78 -5.05
N GLY A 259 -10.34 -6.80 -4.82
CA GLY A 259 -9.91 -7.99 -4.09
C GLY A 259 -9.22 -9.00 -4.99
N LEU A 260 -8.30 -9.77 -4.42
CA LEU A 260 -7.50 -10.78 -5.12
C LEU A 260 -8.34 -11.87 -5.81
N ASP A 261 -9.62 -12.05 -5.44
CA ASP A 261 -10.53 -12.95 -6.17
C ASP A 261 -10.85 -12.46 -7.60
N ASP A 262 -10.78 -11.13 -7.83
CA ASP A 262 -10.83 -10.53 -9.17
C ASP A 262 -9.44 -10.31 -9.77
N GLY A 263 -8.37 -10.52 -8.99
CA GLY A 263 -6.96 -10.41 -9.38
C GLY A 263 -6.34 -9.04 -9.08
N ASN A 264 -5.01 -8.94 -9.13
CA ASN A 264 -4.30 -7.67 -8.95
C ASN A 264 -4.28 -6.85 -10.24
N VAL A 265 -4.34 -5.53 -10.11
CA VAL A 265 -4.34 -4.58 -11.23
C VAL A 265 -2.97 -4.60 -11.93
N ARG A 266 -2.95 -5.02 -13.20
CA ARG A 266 -1.75 -5.01 -14.06
C ARG A 266 -1.68 -3.76 -14.92
N ARG A 267 -2.83 -3.33 -15.43
CA ARG A 267 -2.97 -2.15 -16.28
C ARG A 267 -4.22 -1.39 -15.89
N TRP A 268 -4.17 -0.07 -16.04
CA TRP A 268 -5.26 0.82 -15.73
C TRP A 268 -5.14 2.12 -16.52
N GLY A 269 -6.27 2.78 -16.75
CA GLY A 269 -6.37 3.90 -17.68
C GLY A 269 -7.77 4.51 -17.67
N VAL A 270 -7.90 5.74 -18.14
CA VAL A 270 -9.20 6.43 -18.23
C VAL A 270 -9.52 6.78 -19.68
N VAL A 271 -10.76 6.56 -20.08
CA VAL A 271 -11.32 7.00 -21.35
C VAL A 271 -12.62 7.75 -21.07
N GLY A 272 -12.64 9.07 -21.32
CA GLY A 272 -13.74 9.93 -20.89
C GLY A 272 -13.84 9.95 -19.35
N SER A 273 -15.01 9.62 -18.82
CA SER A 273 -15.25 9.45 -17.37
C SER A 273 -15.13 8.00 -16.89
N ARG A 274 -14.72 7.07 -17.76
CA ARG A 274 -14.66 5.64 -17.42
C ARG A 274 -13.24 5.21 -17.09
N LEU A 275 -13.06 4.67 -15.89
CA LEU A 275 -11.87 3.94 -15.49
C LEU A 275 -11.92 2.52 -16.06
N TRP A 276 -10.79 2.07 -16.59
CA TRP A 276 -10.58 0.73 -17.10
C TRP A 276 -9.47 0.06 -16.31
N LEU A 277 -9.68 -1.20 -15.96
CA LEU A 277 -8.73 -2.03 -15.20
C LEU A 277 -8.53 -3.35 -15.94
N GLU A 278 -7.28 -3.77 -16.08
CA GLU A 278 -6.92 -5.14 -16.42
C GLU A 278 -6.32 -5.76 -15.16
N THR A 279 -6.92 -6.84 -14.67
CA THR A 279 -6.49 -7.56 -13.47
C THR A 279 -6.05 -8.98 -13.82
N THR A 280 -5.15 -9.54 -13.01
CA THR A 280 -4.71 -10.95 -13.13
C THR A 280 -4.67 -11.63 -11.78
N ASP A 281 -5.33 -12.78 -11.67
CA ASP A 281 -5.23 -13.71 -10.54
C ASP A 281 -4.10 -14.72 -10.80
N ASP A 282 -2.93 -14.43 -10.22
CA ASP A 282 -1.71 -15.25 -10.34
C ASP A 282 -1.76 -16.57 -9.55
N ARG A 283 -2.80 -16.78 -8.72
CA ARG A 283 -3.01 -18.03 -7.98
C ARG A 283 -3.58 -19.12 -8.89
N ALA A 284 -4.27 -18.73 -9.96
CA ALA A 284 -4.82 -19.66 -10.95
C ALA A 284 -3.70 -20.24 -11.84
N ASN A 285 -3.92 -21.47 -12.32
CA ASN A 285 -3.03 -22.10 -13.29
C ASN A 285 -3.86 -22.64 -14.49
N PRO A 286 -3.83 -21.98 -15.66
CA PRO A 286 -3.06 -20.76 -15.96
C PRO A 286 -3.58 -19.51 -15.23
N PRO A 287 -2.78 -18.43 -15.12
CA PRO A 287 -3.24 -17.16 -14.56
C PRO A 287 -4.48 -16.65 -15.29
N ARG A 288 -5.44 -16.11 -14.53
CA ARG A 288 -6.73 -15.67 -15.06
C ARG A 288 -6.77 -14.15 -15.12
N SER A 289 -6.90 -13.62 -16.33
CA SER A 289 -7.01 -12.18 -16.56
C SER A 289 -8.43 -11.73 -16.83
N ASN A 290 -8.75 -10.53 -16.37
CA ASN A 290 -10.07 -9.94 -16.41
C ASN A 290 -9.97 -8.47 -16.82
N VAL A 291 -10.94 -7.98 -17.60
CA VAL A 291 -11.06 -6.55 -17.91
C VAL A 291 -12.32 -6.01 -17.25
N TRP A 292 -12.17 -4.89 -16.56
CA TRP A 292 -13.23 -4.24 -15.82
C TRP A 292 -13.33 -2.77 -16.20
N SER A 293 -14.53 -2.22 -16.03
CA SER A 293 -14.76 -0.79 -16.12
C SER A 293 -15.56 -0.26 -14.93
N LEU A 294 -15.35 1.02 -14.64
CA LEU A 294 -16.05 1.77 -13.60
C LEU A 294 -16.35 3.18 -14.11
N ASP A 295 -17.61 3.60 -14.03
CA ASP A 295 -18.02 4.96 -14.40
C ASP A 295 -17.76 5.92 -13.23
N LEU A 296 -16.92 6.93 -13.46
CA LEU A 296 -16.53 7.92 -12.45
C LEU A 296 -17.37 9.21 -12.52
N THR A 297 -18.38 9.28 -13.38
CA THR A 297 -19.13 10.53 -13.65
C THR A 297 -19.70 11.19 -12.40
N SER A 298 -20.14 10.42 -11.39
CA SER A 298 -20.73 10.97 -10.17
C SER A 298 -19.72 11.59 -9.18
N VAL A 299 -18.44 11.23 -9.29
CA VAL A 299 -17.38 11.62 -8.34
C VAL A 299 -16.35 12.57 -8.93
N LEU A 300 -16.29 12.68 -10.26
CA LEU A 300 -15.41 13.63 -10.96
C LEU A 300 -16.02 15.03 -11.06
#